data_AF-A0A7X8EYB4-F1
#
_entry.id   AF-A0A7X8EYB4-F1
#
_cell.length_a   1.000
_cell.length_b   1.000
_cell.length_c   1.000
_cell.angle_alpha   90.00
_cell.angle_beta   90.00
_cell.angle_gamma   90.00
#
_symmetry.space_group_name_H-M   'P 1'
#
loop_
_entity.id
_entity.type
_entity.pdbx_description
1 polymer ?
#
loop_
_entity_poly.entity_id
_entity_poly.type
_entity_poly.pdbx_seq_one_letter_code
_entity_poly.pdbx_strand_id
1 'polypeptide(L)'
;RPEQPKANDLDMWWRVAYLQPAAGYVAEPTAIYHLAVPNSISKRPVNAEHYCDLISRHWALAKRYGRLDSFQTMASHVLRRWLRSMLFDAQAQDIRRILTEFQTLFPTWYRLWMHLLTTVPNATAAGCHGLSKIVRRFHLRRRVVLPPAPRQGDSQGDKRSRRQDN
;
A
#
# COMPACT_ATOMS: atom_id res chain seq x y z
N ARG A 1 5.72 -16.27 -5.33
CA ARG A 1 6.62 -16.45 -6.50
C ARG A 1 6.77 -15.11 -7.20
N PRO A 2 7.94 -14.77 -7.77
CA PRO A 2 8.20 -13.43 -8.34
C PRO A 2 7.26 -13.06 -9.50
N GLU A 3 6.69 -14.05 -10.17
CA GLU A 3 5.78 -13.87 -11.32
C GLU A 3 4.32 -13.66 -10.92
N GLN A 4 3.98 -13.82 -9.63
CA GLN A 4 2.61 -13.62 -9.19
C GLN A 4 2.26 -12.13 -9.11
N PRO A 5 1.05 -11.73 -9.53
CA PRO A 5 0.60 -10.37 -9.37
C PRO A 5 0.50 -10.01 -7.88
N LYS A 6 0.83 -8.76 -7.56
CA LYS A 6 0.61 -8.24 -6.21
C LYS A 6 -0.89 -8.24 -5.90
N ALA A 7 -1.26 -8.46 -4.64
CA ALA A 7 -2.66 -8.53 -4.20
C ALA A 7 -3.48 -9.70 -4.82
N ASN A 8 -2.82 -10.75 -5.32
CA ASN A 8 -3.49 -11.95 -5.80
C ASN A 8 -4.31 -12.65 -4.70
N ASP A 9 -3.78 -12.64 -3.49
CA ASP A 9 -4.46 -13.10 -2.28
C ASP A 9 -5.73 -12.30 -2.01
N LEU A 10 -5.65 -10.97 -2.11
CA LEU A 10 -6.81 -10.09 -1.94
C LEU A 10 -7.87 -10.32 -3.01
N ASP A 11 -7.49 -10.43 -4.29
CA ASP A 11 -8.43 -10.74 -5.40
C ASP A 11 -9.19 -12.04 -5.10
N MET A 12 -8.47 -13.10 -4.73
CA MET A 12 -9.07 -14.38 -4.35
C MET A 12 -10.03 -14.24 -3.16
N TRP A 13 -9.59 -13.65 -2.06
CA TRP A 13 -10.42 -13.54 -0.84
C TRP A 13 -11.67 -12.69 -1.04
N TRP A 14 -11.59 -11.63 -1.85
CA TRP A 14 -12.76 -10.81 -2.17
C TRP A 14 -13.76 -11.56 -3.04
N ARG A 15 -13.30 -12.39 -3.99
CA ARG A 15 -14.20 -13.26 -4.78
C ARG A 15 -14.94 -14.25 -3.88
N VAL A 16 -14.23 -14.86 -2.93
CA VAL A 16 -14.84 -15.75 -1.93
C VAL A 16 -15.88 -15.00 -1.10
N ALA A 17 -15.58 -13.77 -0.65
CA ALA A 17 -16.48 -12.97 0.16
C ALA A 17 -17.80 -12.61 -0.54
N TYR A 18 -17.83 -12.49 -1.87
CA TYR A 18 -19.09 -12.30 -2.61
C TYR A 18 -19.95 -13.56 -2.64
N LEU A 19 -19.33 -14.74 -2.66
CA LEU A 19 -20.01 -16.03 -2.74
C LEU A 19 -20.47 -16.51 -1.36
N GLN A 20 -19.62 -16.34 -0.35
CA GLN A 20 -19.85 -16.79 1.01
C GLN A 20 -19.55 -15.67 2.01
N PRO A 21 -20.51 -14.77 2.28
CA PRO A 21 -20.30 -13.60 3.12
C PRO A 21 -20.14 -13.93 4.62
N ALA A 22 -20.57 -15.12 5.05
CA ALA A 22 -20.45 -15.60 6.42
C ALA A 22 -19.03 -16.11 6.74
N ALA A 23 -18.01 -15.28 6.48
CA ALA A 23 -16.63 -15.57 6.82
C ALA A 23 -16.32 -15.10 8.25
N GLY A 24 -15.96 -16.05 9.12
CA GLY A 24 -15.43 -15.76 10.46
C GLY A 24 -13.93 -15.54 10.47
N TYR A 25 -13.36 -15.23 11.64
CA TYR A 25 -11.92 -15.21 11.86
C TYR A 25 -11.58 -15.95 13.16
N VAL A 26 -10.40 -16.58 13.19
CA VAL A 26 -9.82 -17.17 14.40
C VAL A 26 -8.86 -16.15 14.99
N ALA A 27 -9.07 -15.78 16.26
CA ALA A 27 -8.28 -14.77 16.96
C ALA A 27 -6.92 -15.30 17.49
N GLU A 28 -6.63 -16.57 17.21
CA GLU A 28 -5.41 -17.26 17.63
C GLU A 28 -4.38 -17.31 16.49
N PRO A 29 -3.07 -17.31 16.79
CA PRO A 29 -2.05 -17.41 15.76
C PRO A 29 -2.07 -18.79 15.08
N THR A 30 -2.57 -18.85 13.85
CA THR A 30 -2.61 -20.09 13.05
C THR A 30 -1.50 -20.19 12.01
N ALA A 31 -0.76 -19.11 11.78
CA ALA A 31 0.30 -19.05 10.78
C ALA A 31 1.46 -18.16 11.21
N ILE A 32 2.68 -18.53 10.79
CA ILE A 32 3.89 -17.73 10.97
C ILE A 32 4.11 -16.89 9.72
N TYR A 33 4.12 -15.56 9.89
CA TYR A 33 4.42 -14.64 8.80
C TYR A 33 5.91 -14.31 8.76
N HIS A 34 6.60 -14.82 7.75
CA HIS A 34 8.02 -14.51 7.54
C HIS A 34 8.19 -13.10 6.98
N LEU A 35 8.68 -12.19 7.82
CA LEU A 35 9.11 -10.87 7.40
C LEU A 35 10.42 -10.93 6.61
N ALA A 36 10.68 -9.88 5.83
CA ALA A 36 11.94 -9.64 5.13
C ALA A 36 12.33 -10.61 4.00
N VAL A 37 11.45 -11.54 3.59
CA VAL A 37 11.69 -12.45 2.46
C VAL A 37 12.28 -11.70 1.24
N PRO A 38 13.46 -12.10 0.74
CA PRO A 38 14.06 -11.53 -0.47
C PRO A 38 13.09 -11.67 -1.65
N ASN A 39 13.02 -10.66 -2.52
CA ASN A 39 12.16 -10.66 -3.71
C ASN A 39 10.66 -10.93 -3.41
N SER A 40 10.20 -10.60 -2.20
CA SER A 40 8.78 -10.68 -1.86
C SER A 40 7.95 -9.80 -2.80
N ILE A 41 6.89 -10.37 -3.38
CA ILE A 41 5.93 -9.64 -4.23
C ILE A 41 5.33 -8.42 -3.53
N SER A 42 5.25 -8.44 -2.19
CA SER A 42 4.73 -7.33 -1.39
C SER A 42 5.63 -6.10 -1.43
N LYS A 43 6.94 -6.29 -1.69
CA LYS A 43 7.94 -5.22 -1.81
C LYS A 43 7.99 -4.61 -3.22
N ARG A 44 7.37 -5.24 -4.23
CA ARG A 44 7.39 -4.72 -5.60
C ARG A 44 6.58 -3.42 -5.66
N PRO A 45 7.14 -2.32 -6.21
CA PRO A 45 6.33 -1.17 -6.56
C PRO A 45 5.31 -1.60 -7.63
N VAL A 46 4.11 -1.07 -7.51
CA VAL A 46 3.06 -1.23 -8.52
C VAL A 46 2.49 0.15 -8.77
N ASN A 47 2.19 0.44 -10.03
CA ASN A 47 1.61 1.70 -10.45
C ASN A 47 0.13 1.79 -10.06
N ALA A 48 -0.45 2.97 -10.23
CA ALA A 48 -1.88 3.20 -10.00
C ALA A 48 -2.78 2.26 -10.81
N GLU A 49 -2.40 1.94 -12.05
CA GLU A 49 -3.17 1.08 -12.96
C GLU A 49 -3.49 -0.28 -12.33
N HIS A 50 -2.49 -0.93 -11.72
CA HIS A 50 -2.71 -2.21 -11.02
C HIS A 50 -3.81 -2.12 -9.95
N TYR A 51 -3.86 -1.02 -9.19
CA TYR A 51 -4.88 -0.82 -8.17
C TYR A 51 -6.23 -0.45 -8.79
N CYS A 52 -6.24 0.37 -9.83
CA CYS A 52 -7.45 0.74 -10.56
C CYS A 52 -8.11 -0.50 -11.16
N ASP A 53 -7.36 -1.35 -11.84
CA ASP A 53 -7.87 -2.58 -12.45
C ASP A 53 -8.45 -3.54 -11.41
N LEU A 54 -7.78 -3.67 -10.26
CA LEU A 54 -8.28 -4.49 -9.17
C LEU A 54 -9.62 -3.94 -8.64
N ILE A 55 -9.69 -2.66 -8.29
CA ILE A 55 -10.91 -2.07 -7.74
C ILE A 55 -12.05 -2.08 -8.77
N SER A 56 -11.79 -1.74 -10.03
CA SER A 56 -12.80 -1.71 -11.09
C SER A 56 -13.37 -3.09 -11.39
N ARG A 57 -12.54 -4.15 -11.44
CA ARG A 57 -13.03 -5.54 -11.57
C ARG A 57 -13.94 -5.91 -10.40
N HIS A 58 -13.54 -5.57 -9.18
CA HIS A 58 -14.32 -5.88 -7.99
C HIS A 58 -15.58 -5.03 -7.84
N TRP A 59 -15.60 -3.83 -8.40
CA TRP A 59 -16.82 -3.03 -8.51
C TRP A 59 -17.88 -3.75 -9.36
N ALA A 60 -17.47 -4.26 -10.52
CA ALA A 60 -18.35 -5.03 -11.40
C ALA A 60 -18.85 -6.32 -10.73
N LEU A 61 -17.97 -7.04 -10.03
CA LEU A 61 -18.35 -8.24 -9.27
C LEU A 61 -19.32 -7.90 -8.13
N ALA A 62 -19.02 -6.88 -7.33
CA ALA A 62 -19.88 -6.45 -6.24
C ALA A 62 -21.28 -6.07 -6.74
N LYS A 63 -21.38 -5.37 -7.87
CA LYS A 63 -22.67 -5.07 -8.51
C LYS A 63 -23.40 -6.35 -8.92
N ARG A 64 -22.70 -7.29 -9.56
CA ARG A 64 -23.28 -8.59 -9.99
C ARG A 64 -23.83 -9.41 -8.83
N TYR A 65 -23.18 -9.40 -7.67
CA TYR A 65 -23.59 -10.17 -6.49
C TYR A 65 -24.47 -9.36 -5.51
N GLY A 66 -24.90 -8.15 -5.85
CA GLY A 66 -25.74 -7.32 -4.98
C GLY A 66 -25.04 -6.85 -3.70
N ARG A 67 -23.72 -6.62 -3.75
CA ARG A 67 -22.85 -6.26 -2.61
C ARG A 67 -22.14 -4.92 -2.80
N LEU A 68 -22.65 -4.05 -3.66
CA LEU A 68 -21.97 -2.83 -4.05
C LEU A 68 -21.70 -1.90 -2.86
N ASP A 69 -22.68 -1.70 -1.97
CA ASP A 69 -22.56 -0.78 -0.83
C ASP A 69 -21.45 -1.22 0.14
N SER A 70 -21.46 -2.50 0.52
CA SER A 70 -20.41 -3.07 1.38
C SER A 70 -19.03 -2.99 0.72
N PHE A 71 -18.97 -3.21 -0.59
CA PHE A 71 -17.73 -3.08 -1.35
C PHE A 71 -17.22 -1.64 -1.38
N GLN A 72 -18.08 -0.64 -1.55
CA GLN A 72 -17.68 0.78 -1.55
C GLN A 72 -17.03 1.19 -0.23
N THR A 73 -17.62 0.80 0.90
CA THR A 73 -17.03 1.05 2.23
C THR A 73 -15.64 0.42 2.33
N MET A 74 -15.52 -0.86 1.97
CA MET A 74 -14.25 -1.60 2.02
C MET A 74 -13.20 -0.99 1.07
N ALA A 75 -13.56 -0.70 -0.17
CA ALA A 75 -12.70 -0.11 -1.18
C ALA A 75 -12.16 1.26 -0.74
N SER A 76 -13.00 2.11 -0.13
CA SER A 76 -12.54 3.40 0.42
C SER A 76 -11.47 3.20 1.51
N HIS A 77 -11.66 2.24 2.42
CA HIS A 77 -10.68 1.95 3.47
C HIS A 77 -9.35 1.42 2.91
N VAL A 78 -9.42 0.50 1.95
CA VAL A 78 -8.24 -0.12 1.33
C VAL A 78 -7.46 0.90 0.51
N LEU A 79 -8.13 1.67 -0.34
CA LEU A 79 -7.49 2.72 -1.14
C LEU A 79 -6.82 3.78 -0.25
N ARG A 80 -7.48 4.26 0.81
CA ARG A 80 -6.87 5.20 1.78
C ARG A 80 -5.58 4.65 2.39
N ARG A 81 -5.51 3.34 2.64
CA ARG A 81 -4.30 2.68 3.16
C ARG A 81 -3.20 2.64 2.11
N TRP A 82 -3.51 2.33 0.86
CA TRP A 82 -2.54 2.32 -0.24
C TRP A 82 -2.03 3.72 -0.54
N LEU A 83 -2.92 4.71 -0.69
CA LEU A 83 -2.58 6.12 -0.90
C LEU A 83 -1.64 6.66 0.18
N ARG A 84 -1.90 6.34 1.46
CA ARG A 84 -1.00 6.72 2.55
C ARG A 84 0.37 6.07 2.44
N SER A 85 0.44 4.83 1.95
CA SER A 85 1.72 4.13 1.74
C SER A 85 2.50 4.78 0.60
N MET A 86 1.82 5.14 -0.49
CA MET A 86 2.41 5.86 -1.63
C MET A 86 3.00 7.23 -1.27
N LEU A 87 2.50 7.90 -0.23
CA LEU A 87 3.08 9.15 0.29
C LEU A 87 4.50 8.95 0.83
N PHE A 88 4.80 7.79 1.43
CA PHE A 88 6.15 7.48 1.89
C PHE A 88 7.11 7.29 0.71
N ASP A 89 6.59 6.80 -0.42
CA ASP A 89 7.37 6.48 -1.62
C ASP A 89 7.36 7.62 -2.66
N ALA A 90 6.85 8.80 -2.32
CA ALA A 90 6.76 9.97 -3.20
C ALA A 90 6.00 9.74 -4.53
N GLN A 91 5.07 8.78 -4.58
CA GLN A 91 4.31 8.39 -5.79
C GLN A 91 3.12 9.33 -6.07
N ALA A 92 3.38 10.63 -6.24
CA ALA A 92 2.34 11.64 -6.40
C ALA A 92 1.42 11.42 -7.62
N GLN A 93 1.98 11.00 -8.76
CA GLN A 93 1.20 10.78 -9.98
C GLN A 93 0.20 9.63 -9.80
N ASP A 94 0.64 8.52 -9.20
CA ASP A 94 -0.21 7.37 -8.92
C ASP A 94 -1.34 7.72 -7.94
N ILE A 95 -1.02 8.47 -6.89
CA ILE A 95 -2.02 8.98 -5.94
C ILE A 95 -3.11 9.77 -6.64
N ARG A 96 -2.72 10.74 -7.50
CA ARG A 96 -3.66 11.60 -8.20
C ARG A 96 -4.54 10.79 -9.16
N ARG A 97 -3.95 9.83 -9.90
CA ARG A 97 -4.70 8.94 -10.81
C ARG A 97 -5.78 8.17 -10.06
N ILE A 98 -5.46 7.56 -8.91
CA ILE A 98 -6.42 6.81 -8.10
C ILE A 98 -7.53 7.72 -7.54
N LEU A 99 -7.19 8.94 -7.09
CA LEU A 99 -8.17 9.89 -6.57
C LEU A 99 -9.15 10.37 -7.64
N THR A 100 -8.68 10.56 -8.88
CA THR A 100 -9.51 10.92 -10.01
C THR A 100 -10.43 9.76 -10.41
N GLU A 101 -9.88 8.55 -10.56
CA GLU A 101 -10.63 7.36 -10.97
C GLU A 101 -11.76 7.03 -9.99
N PHE A 102 -11.48 7.09 -8.69
CA PHE A 102 -12.42 6.70 -7.64
C PHE A 102 -12.91 7.88 -6.80
N GLN A 103 -13.13 9.04 -7.44
CA GLN A 103 -13.45 10.28 -6.73
C GLN A 103 -14.67 10.18 -5.80
N THR A 104 -15.65 9.34 -6.13
CA THR A 104 -16.87 9.13 -5.34
C THR A 104 -16.63 8.35 -4.05
N LEU A 105 -15.53 7.59 -3.96
CA LEU A 105 -15.14 6.84 -2.76
C LEU A 105 -14.49 7.73 -1.68
N PHE A 106 -14.19 8.99 -2.01
CA PHE A 106 -13.50 9.90 -1.10
C PHE A 106 -14.30 11.18 -0.88
N PRO A 107 -14.38 11.66 0.37
CA PRO A 107 -14.94 12.97 0.62
C PRO A 107 -14.04 14.05 0.01
N THR A 108 -14.62 15.16 -0.43
CA THR A 108 -13.91 16.25 -1.11
C THR A 108 -12.74 16.81 -0.29
N TRP A 109 -12.90 16.93 1.03
CA TRP A 109 -11.81 17.38 1.91
C TRP A 109 -10.60 16.46 1.85
N TYR A 110 -10.81 15.14 1.77
CA TYR A 110 -9.70 14.17 1.72
C TYR A 110 -8.93 14.30 0.41
N ARG A 111 -9.65 14.48 -0.71
CA ARG A 111 -9.03 14.73 -2.03
C ARG A 111 -8.17 15.98 -1.99
N LEU A 112 -8.70 17.09 -1.44
CA LEU A 112 -7.98 18.35 -1.32
C LEU A 112 -6.67 18.19 -0.51
N TRP A 113 -6.75 17.54 0.66
CA TRP A 113 -5.56 17.27 1.48
C TRP A 113 -4.53 16.41 0.76
N MET A 114 -4.95 15.36 0.05
CA MET A 114 -4.03 14.53 -0.72
C MET A 114 -3.41 15.29 -1.90
N HIS A 115 -4.15 16.18 -2.56
CA HIS A 115 -3.60 17.05 -3.58
C HIS A 115 -2.53 17.98 -3.01
N LEU A 116 -2.79 18.60 -1.85
CA LEU A 116 -1.80 19.43 -1.15
C LEU A 116 -0.54 18.64 -0.81
N LEU A 117 -0.68 17.45 -0.23
CA LEU A 117 0.46 16.60 0.14
C LEU A 117 1.27 16.11 -1.08
N THR A 118 0.67 16.07 -2.26
CA THR A 118 1.34 15.64 -3.49
C THR A 118 1.91 16.79 -4.32
N THR A 119 1.82 18.06 -3.90
CA THR A 119 2.48 19.18 -4.61
C THR A 119 4.00 19.15 -4.44
N VAL A 120 4.47 18.76 -3.25
CA VAL A 120 5.89 18.66 -2.87
C VAL A 120 6.25 17.21 -2.45
N PRO A 121 6.18 16.23 -3.36
CA PRO A 121 6.21 14.80 -3.00
C PRO A 121 7.44 14.36 -2.22
N ASN A 122 8.63 14.89 -2.56
CA ASN A 122 9.87 14.54 -1.87
C ASN A 122 9.93 15.07 -0.44
N ALA A 123 9.42 16.29 -0.21
CA ALA A 123 9.33 16.90 1.11
C ALA A 123 8.30 16.17 1.98
N THR A 124 7.14 15.84 1.40
CA THR A 124 6.11 15.03 2.06
C THR A 124 6.64 13.67 2.48
N ALA A 125 7.31 12.94 1.58
CA ALA A 125 7.93 11.65 1.91
C ALA A 125 8.96 11.79 3.02
N ALA A 126 9.83 12.81 2.96
CA ALA A 126 10.80 13.09 4.02
C ALA A 126 10.11 13.34 5.37
N GLY A 127 9.03 14.13 5.39
CA GLY A 127 8.20 14.37 6.56
C GLY A 127 7.57 13.10 7.11
N CYS A 128 6.99 12.26 6.25
CA CYS A 128 6.42 10.96 6.63
C CYS A 128 7.47 10.04 7.27
N HIS A 129 8.68 9.96 6.71
CA HIS A 129 9.78 9.20 7.31
C HIS A 129 10.25 9.80 8.64
N GLY A 130 10.33 11.12 8.75
CA GLY A 130 10.65 11.82 10.00
C GLY A 130 9.65 11.48 11.12
N LEU A 131 8.36 11.60 10.83
CA LEU A 131 7.29 11.19 11.75
C LEU A 131 7.39 9.71 12.12
N SER A 132 7.70 8.83 11.15
CA SER A 132 7.90 7.41 11.42
C SER A 132 9.07 7.15 12.37
N LYS A 133 10.18 7.90 12.24
CA LYS A 133 11.33 7.81 13.14
C LYS A 133 10.95 8.26 14.56
N ILE A 134 10.19 9.34 14.70
CA ILE A 134 9.69 9.83 15.99
C ILE A 134 8.80 8.78 16.67
N VAL A 135 7.79 8.26 15.96
CA VAL A 135 6.87 7.24 16.49
C VAL A 135 7.62 5.98 16.97
N ARG A 136 8.67 5.58 16.25
CA ARG A 136 9.54 4.45 16.65
C ARG A 136 10.37 4.79 17.89
N ARG A 137 10.97 5.98 17.94
CA ARG A 137 11.80 6.43 19.06
C ARG A 137 11.01 6.45 20.37
N PHE A 138 9.75 6.86 20.33
CA PHE A 138 8.87 6.91 21.50
C PHE A 138 8.11 5.59 21.75
N HIS A 139 8.43 4.51 21.02
CA HIS A 139 7.77 3.20 21.16
C HIS A 139 6.23 3.26 21.10
N LEU A 140 5.67 4.27 20.42
CA LEU A 140 4.22 4.46 20.30
C LEU A 140 3.56 3.37 19.44
N ARG A 141 4.36 2.47 18.84
CA ARG A 141 3.90 1.43 17.94
C ARG A 141 3.93 0.07 18.63
N ARG A 142 2.76 -0.55 18.77
CA ARG A 142 2.58 -1.90 19.34
C ARG A 142 2.85 -3.06 18.36
N ARG A 143 3.16 -2.79 17.08
CA ARG A 143 3.34 -3.82 16.03
C ARG A 143 4.77 -3.84 15.48
N VAL A 144 5.29 -5.04 15.28
CA VAL A 144 6.57 -5.30 14.58
C VAL A 144 6.41 -4.96 13.10
N VAL A 145 7.18 -3.99 12.62
CA VAL A 145 7.21 -3.57 11.21
C VAL A 145 8.66 -3.29 10.82
N LEU A 146 9.06 -3.74 9.63
CA LEU A 146 10.39 -3.47 9.10
C LEU A 146 10.69 -1.96 9.03
N PRO A 147 11.96 -1.54 9.18
CA PRO A 147 12.37 -0.18 8.85
C PRO A 147 12.06 0.15 7.38
N PRO A 148 11.78 1.44 7.06
CA PRO A 148 11.69 1.86 5.67
C PRO A 148 13.00 1.52 4.97
N ALA A 149 12.92 1.04 3.73
CA ALA A 149 14.10 0.79 2.91
C ALA A 149 14.86 2.12 2.69
N PRO A 150 16.20 2.12 2.62
CA PRO A 150 16.95 3.29 2.19
C PRO A 150 16.51 3.72 0.79
N ARG A 151 16.51 5.03 0.51
CA ARG A 151 16.11 5.55 -0.81
C ARG A 151 17.02 4.96 -1.88
N GLN A 152 16.45 4.59 -3.03
CA GLN A 152 17.23 4.27 -4.23
C GLN A 152 18.04 5.51 -4.62
N GLY A 153 19.27 5.60 -4.12
CA GLY A 153 20.14 6.78 -4.18
C GLY A 153 21.19 6.78 -3.07
N ASP A 154 20.87 6.26 -1.89
CA ASP A 154 21.80 6.22 -0.75
C ASP A 154 22.77 5.03 -0.80
N SER A 155 22.54 4.05 -1.69
CA SER A 155 23.33 2.80 -1.76
C SER A 155 24.49 2.83 -2.77
N GLN A 156 24.80 3.98 -3.38
CA GLN A 156 25.96 4.13 -4.27
C GLN A 156 27.20 4.70 -3.57
N GLY A 157 27.11 5.08 -2.29
CA GLY A 157 28.18 5.78 -1.58
C GLY A 157 29.29 4.94 -0.93
N ASP A 158 29.17 3.61 -0.83
CA ASP A 158 30.08 2.83 0.03
C ASP A 158 30.59 1.51 -0.60
N LYS A 159 31.05 1.58 -1.86
CA LYS A 159 31.75 0.45 -2.52
C LYS A 159 33.07 0.81 -3.20
N ARG A 160 33.67 1.98 -2.91
CA ARG A 160 34.92 2.42 -3.56
C ARG A 160 36.20 2.41 -2.69
N SER A 161 36.17 1.91 -1.45
CA SER A 161 37.35 1.98 -0.56
C SER A 161 37.98 0.63 -0.16
N ARG A 162 37.72 -0.47 -0.87
CA ARG A 162 38.42 -1.75 -0.64
C ARG A 162 38.65 -2.51 -1.95
N ARG A 163 39.58 -2.02 -2.76
CA ARG A 163 40.28 -2.78 -3.83
C ARG A 163 41.47 -1.97 -4.34
N GLN A 164 42.46 -1.81 -3.48
CA GLN A 164 43.86 -1.61 -3.84
C GLN A 164 44.61 -2.32 -2.72
N ASP A 165 45.14 -3.50 -3.08
CA ASP A 165 46.20 -4.27 -2.41
C ASP A 165 46.16 -5.66 -3.08
N ASN A 166 46.76 -5.71 -4.27
CA ASN A 166 47.37 -6.89 -4.87
C ASN A 166 48.30 -6.43 -6.00
#